data_AF-A0A349J610-F1
#
_entry.id   AF-A0A349J610-F1
#
_cell.length_a   1.000
_cell.length_b   1.000
_cell.length_c   1.000
_cell.angle_alpha   90.00
_cell.angle_beta   90.00
_cell.angle_gamma   90.00
#
_symmetry.space_group_name_H-M   'P 1'
#
loop_
_entity.id
_entity.type
_entity.pdbx_description
1 polymer ?
#
loop_
_entity_poly.entity_id
_entity_poly.type
_entity_poly.pdbx_seq_one_letter_code
_entity_poly.pdbx_strand_id
1 'polypeptide(L)' 'MPLKRWLDVRRAEHAAQALAAGEMAIGDVAARCGFADQFAFSRFFRRITGDSPSAFRSRCRR' A
#
# COMPACT_ATOMS: atom_id res chain seq x y z
N MET A 1 22.08 -1.75 2.39
CA MET A 1 20.63 -2.04 2.28
C MET A 1 20.40 -2.87 1.02
N PRO A 2 19.76 -4.05 1.10
CA PRO A 2 19.49 -4.86 -0.09
C PRO A 2 18.52 -4.12 -1.03
N LEU A 3 18.77 -4.15 -2.34
CA LEU A 3 17.95 -3.47 -3.37
C LEU A 3 16.46 -3.79 -3.26
N LYS A 4 16.14 -5.06 -2.94
CA LYS A 4 14.76 -5.52 -2.70
C LYS A 4 14.05 -4.72 -1.60
N ARG A 5 14.74 -4.40 -0.51
CA ARG A 5 14.14 -3.66 0.62
C ARG A 5 13.86 -2.21 0.23
N TRP A 6 14.75 -1.59 -0.54
CA TRP A 6 14.54 -0.25 -1.06
C TRP A 6 13.33 -0.20 -2.02
N LEU A 7 13.19 -1.17 -2.91
CA LEU A 7 12.05 -1.27 -3.81
C LEU A 7 10.73 -1.52 -3.06
N ASP A 8 10.76 -2.39 -2.04
CA ASP A 8 9.59 -2.64 -1.17
C ASP A 8 9.13 -1.32 -0.50
N VAL A 9 10.07 -0.51 0.02
CA VAL A 9 9.73 0.79 0.63
C VAL A 9 9.13 1.75 -0.41
N ARG A 10 9.74 1.89 -1.59
CA ARG A 10 9.22 2.76 -2.66
C ARG A 10 7.82 2.34 -3.14
N ARG A 11 7.55 1.04 -3.25
CA ARG A 11 6.21 0.52 -3.58
C ARG A 11 5.19 0.86 -2.49
N ALA A 12 5.56 0.75 -1.22
CA ALA A 12 4.69 1.11 -0.11
C ALA A 12 4.40 2.62 -0.06
N GLU A 13 5.40 3.47 -0.34
CA GLU A 13 5.20 4.93 -0.44
C GLU A 13 4.20 5.30 -1.53
N HIS A 14 4.33 4.73 -2.73
CA HIS A 14 3.41 5.00 -3.83
C HIS A 14 1.98 4.52 -3.51
N ALA A 15 1.87 3.34 -2.89
CA ALA A 15 0.58 2.83 -2.42
C ALA A 15 -0.05 3.75 -1.36
N ALA A 16 0.74 4.27 -0.41
CA ALA A 16 0.27 5.17 0.63
C ALA A 16 -0.27 6.49 0.05
N GLN A 17 0.42 7.06 -0.95
CA GLN A 17 -0.04 8.26 -1.67
C GLN A 17 -1.39 8.03 -2.35
N ALA A 18 -1.54 6.90 -3.06
CA ALA A 18 -2.80 6.56 -3.73
C ALA A 18 -3.95 6.32 -2.73
N LEU A 19 -3.67 5.69 -1.59
CA LEU A 19 -4.65 5.47 -0.53
C LEU A 19 -5.06 6.77 0.16
N ALA A 20 -4.12 7.70 0.35
CA ALA A 20 -4.38 9.01 0.95
C ALA A 20 -5.25 9.89 0.04
N ALA A 21 -4.96 9.91 -1.27
CA ALA A 21 -5.81 10.59 -2.25
C ALA A 21 -7.24 10.00 -2.26
N GLY A 22 -7.36 8.69 -2.06
CA GLY A 22 -8.65 8.05 -1.82
C GLY A 22 -9.57 8.00 -3.05
N GLU A 23 -9.03 8.21 -4.24
CA GLU A 23 -9.77 8.16 -5.52
C GLU A 23 -9.98 6.73 -6.02
N MET A 24 -9.14 5.80 -5.58
CA MET A 24 -9.14 4.41 -6.07
C MET A 24 -9.63 3.40 -5.02
N ALA A 25 -10.15 2.26 -5.47
CA ALA A 25 -10.40 1.14 -4.57
C ALA A 25 -9.07 0.51 -4.14
N ILE A 26 -9.05 -0.13 -2.96
CA ILE A 26 -7.82 -0.74 -2.42
C ILE A 26 -7.32 -1.88 -3.35
N GLY A 27 -8.25 -2.61 -3.99
CA GLY A 27 -7.91 -3.63 -4.99
C GLY A 27 -7.19 -3.05 -6.21
N ASP A 28 -7.63 -1.88 -6.71
CA ASP A 28 -6.98 -1.23 -7.86
C ASP A 28 -5.60 -0.69 -7.49
N VAL A 29 -5.43 -0.17 -6.27
CA VAL A 29 -4.11 0.22 -5.74
C VAL A 29 -3.18 -1.00 -5.67
N ALA A 30 -3.69 -2.16 -5.21
CA ALA A 30 -2.93 -3.41 -5.18
C ALA A 30 -2.46 -3.82 -6.59
N ALA A 31 -3.36 -3.80 -7.57
CA ALA A 31 -3.05 -4.14 -8.96
C ALA A 31 -1.99 -3.19 -9.56
N ARG A 32 -2.14 -1.87 -9.37
CA ARG A 32 -1.15 -0.87 -9.81
C ARG A 32 0.21 -1.04 -9.16
N CYS A 33 0.23 -1.48 -7.90
CA CYS A 33 1.45 -1.77 -7.19
C CYS A 33 2.05 -3.14 -7.56
N GLY A 34 1.45 -3.91 -8.49
CA GLY A 34 1.95 -5.19 -8.98
C GLY A 34 1.67 -6.37 -8.07
N PHE A 35 0.56 -6.35 -7.32
CA PHE A 35 0.09 -7.48 -6.51
C PHE A 35 -1.03 -8.21 -7.22
N ALA A 36 -1.03 -9.54 -7.13
CA ALA A 36 -2.05 -10.40 -7.72
C ALA A 36 -3.43 -10.23 -7.04
N ASP A 37 -3.45 -9.89 -5.75
CA ASP A 37 -4.67 -9.73 -4.99
C ASP A 37 -4.51 -8.74 -3.82
N GLN A 38 -5.65 -8.28 -3.30
CA GLN A 38 -5.72 -7.33 -2.20
C GLN A 38 -5.16 -7.87 -0.87
N PHE A 39 -5.20 -9.19 -0.63
CA PHE A 39 -4.70 -9.79 0.61
C PHE A 39 -3.17 -9.83 0.63
N ALA A 40 -2.54 -10.17 -0.50
CA ALA A 40 -1.09 -10.12 -0.68
C ALA A 40 -0.57 -8.69 -0.49
N PHE A 41 -1.24 -7.72 -1.11
CA PHE A 41 -0.95 -6.30 -0.92
C PHE A 41 -1.13 -5.86 0.55
N SER A 42 -2.23 -6.24 1.20
CA SER A 42 -2.49 -5.82 2.58
C SER A 42 -1.45 -6.35 3.57
N ARG A 43 -1.00 -7.60 3.41
CA ARG A 43 0.09 -8.17 4.20
C ARG A 43 1.42 -7.46 3.95
N PHE A 44 1.74 -7.19 2.68
CA PHE A 44 2.92 -6.44 2.30
C PHE A 44 2.92 -5.03 2.89
N PHE A 45 1.82 -4.29 2.70
CA PHE A 45 1.69 -2.90 3.12
C PHE A 45 1.80 -2.82 4.64
N ARG A 46 1.06 -3.65 5.39
CA ARG A 46 1.14 -3.71 6.86
C ARG A 46 2.54 -4.02 7.37
N ARG A 47 3.28 -4.91 6.69
CA ARG A 47 4.67 -5.24 7.06
C ARG A 47 5.61 -4.04 6.94
N ILE A 48 5.35 -3.12 6.01
CA ILE A 48 6.20 -1.95 5.75
C ILE A 48 5.72 -0.72 6.53
N THR A 49 4.41 -0.48 6.59
CA THR A 49 3.81 0.76 7.14
C THR A 49 3.22 0.60 8.54
N GLY A 50 3.03 -0.64 9.01
CA GLY A 50 2.41 -0.94 10.32
C GLY A 50 0.89 -1.06 10.28
N ASP A 51 0.22 -0.52 9.26
CA ASP A 51 -1.25 -0.47 9.16
C ASP A 51 -1.79 -1.26 7.98
N SER A 52 -3.06 -1.68 8.06
CA SER A 52 -3.76 -2.18 6.87
C SER A 52 -4.05 -1.01 5.91
N PRO A 53 -4.12 -1.25 4.59
CA PRO A 53 -4.46 -0.20 3.61
C PRO A 53 -5.77 0.53 3.92
N SER A 54 -6.77 -0.19 4.44
CA SER A 54 -8.06 0.39 4.82
C SER A 54 -7.94 1.28 6.06
N ALA A 55 -7.21 0.85 7.09
CA ALA A 55 -6.99 1.64 8.29
C ALA A 55 -6.20 2.91 7.97
N PHE A 56 -5.17 2.80 7.12
CA PHE A 56 -4.38 3.92 6.64
C PHE A 56 -5.25 4.94 5.88
N ARG A 57 -6.07 4.48 4.93
CA ARG A 57 -7.01 5.34 4.19
C ARG A 57 -8.01 6.04 5.11
N SER A 58 -8.58 5.32 6.09
CA SER A 58 -9.49 5.92 7.07
C SER A 58 -8.80 6.96 7.95
N ARG A 59 -7.50 6.79 8.27
CA ARG A 59 -6.72 7.79 9.01
C ARG A 59 -6.46 9.04 8.17
N CYS A 60 -6.13 8.90 6.89
CA CYS A 60 -5.90 10.04 6.00
C CYS A 60 -7.16 10.85 5.68
N ARG A 61 -8.35 10.27 5.87
CA ARG A 61 -9.64 10.91 5.62
C ARG A 61 -10.26 11.58 6.86
N ARG A 62 -9.66 11.39 8.03
CA ARG A 62 -9.99 12.17 9.23
C ARG A 62 -9.18 13.45 9.23
#